data_AF-A0A8J8D7L8-F1
#
_entry.id   AF-A0A8J8D7L8-F1
#
_cell.length_a   1.000
_cell.length_b   1.000
_cell.length_c   1.000
_cell.angle_alpha   90.00
_cell.angle_beta   90.00
_cell.angle_gamma   90.00
#
_symmetry.space_group_name_H-M   'P 1'
#
loop_
_entity.id
_entity.type
_entity.pdbx_description
1 polymer ?
#
loop_
_entity_poly.entity_id
_entity_poly.type
_entity_poly.pdbx_seq_one_letter_code
_entity_poly.pdbx_strand_id
1 'polypeptide(L)'
;MKHLVIVLFSFILIKASFAQKPNEKSLLWKISGKGIEQPSYVYGTFHLLCAEDFVLPDTLVTLLHTTKQVYFELKLDDALINTKMMQHIKMNDSHELKEYISKENYDSVAAIFQRKSQLPFNLVSQYKPFIVSSLLYPTMLGCTPVSYENEI
;
A
#
# COMPACT_ATOMS: atom_id res chain seq x y z
N MET A 1 -8.24 -38.53 -39.53
CA MET A 1 -9.51 -37.95 -39.03
C MET A 1 -9.55 -37.83 -37.50
N LYS A 2 -9.29 -38.90 -36.72
CA LYS A 2 -9.33 -38.86 -35.24
C LYS A 2 -8.43 -37.77 -34.62
N HIS A 3 -7.19 -37.61 -35.10
CA HIS A 3 -6.27 -36.58 -34.62
C HIS A 3 -6.71 -35.15 -34.97
N LEU A 4 -7.41 -34.96 -36.10
CA LEU A 4 -7.95 -33.66 -36.51
C LEU A 4 -9.09 -33.23 -35.57
N VAL A 5 -9.95 -34.16 -35.18
CA VAL A 5 -11.04 -33.91 -34.22
C VAL A 5 -10.49 -33.56 -32.84
N ILE A 6 -9.44 -34.23 -32.37
CA ILE A 6 -8.79 -33.94 -31.09
C ILE A 6 -8.17 -32.53 -31.10
N VAL A 7 -7.46 -32.16 -32.17
CA VAL A 7 -6.86 -30.82 -32.30
C VAL A 7 -7.94 -29.73 -32.31
N LEU A 8 -9.03 -29.95 -33.06
CA LEU A 8 -10.16 -29.01 -33.10
C LEU A 8 -10.83 -28.86 -31.72
N PHE A 9 -11.02 -29.98 -31.01
CA PHE A 9 -11.62 -29.98 -29.68
C PHE A 9 -10.73 -29.28 -28.64
N SER A 10 -9.42 -29.52 -28.66
CA SER A 10 -8.45 -28.81 -27.80
C SER A 10 -8.43 -27.30 -28.06
N PHE A 11 -8.58 -26.87 -29.32
CA PHE A 11 -8.63 -25.44 -29.67
C PHE A 11 -9.90 -24.75 -29.13
N ILE A 12 -11.03 -25.48 -29.11
CA ILE A 12 -12.29 -25.01 -28.52
C ILE A 12 -12.17 -24.89 -26.99
N LEU A 13 -11.54 -25.86 -26.33
CA LEU A 13 -11.32 -25.83 -24.87
C LEU A 13 -10.44 -24.66 -24.41
N ILE A 14 -9.41 -24.30 -25.18
CA ILE A 14 -8.56 -23.14 -24.89
C ILE A 14 -9.35 -21.83 -25.03
N LYS A 15 -10.25 -21.73 -26.02
CA LYS A 15 -11.14 -20.56 -26.20
C LYS A 15 -12.24 -20.47 -25.14
N ALA A 16 -12.63 -21.59 -24.54
CA ALA A 16 -13.64 -21.65 -23.47
C ALA A 16 -13.06 -21.39 -22.06
N SER A 17 -11.74 -21.29 -21.94
CA SER A 17 -11.08 -20.87 -20.71
C SER A 17 -11.24 -19.35 -20.55
N PHE A 18 -12.39 -18.93 -20.00
CA PHE A 18 -12.56 -17.57 -19.50
C PHE A 18 -11.63 -17.42 -18.29
N ALA A 19 -10.50 -16.72 -18.47
CA ALA A 19 -9.85 -16.10 -17.33
C ALA A 19 -10.90 -15.20 -16.65
N GLN A 20 -11.10 -15.36 -15.35
CA GLN A 20 -12.01 -14.54 -14.58
C GLN A 20 -11.49 -13.10 -14.64
N LYS A 21 -12.02 -12.29 -15.55
CA LYS A 21 -11.75 -10.86 -15.56
C LYS A 21 -12.53 -10.28 -14.39
N PRO A 22 -11.89 -9.80 -13.32
CA PRO A 22 -12.64 -9.25 -12.19
C PRO A 22 -13.39 -8.02 -12.70
N ASN A 23 -14.72 -8.07 -12.68
CA ASN A 23 -15.56 -6.90 -12.98
C ASN A 23 -15.78 -6.03 -11.73
N GLU A 24 -15.28 -6.49 -10.58
CA GLU A 24 -15.58 -5.95 -9.27
C GLU A 24 -14.52 -4.92 -8.88
N LYS A 25 -14.95 -3.66 -8.69
CA LYS A 25 -14.13 -2.60 -8.07
C LYS A 25 -14.50 -2.53 -6.59
N SER A 26 -13.97 -3.44 -5.78
CA SER A 26 -14.21 -3.46 -4.33
C SER A 26 -12.88 -3.45 -3.56
N LEU A 27 -12.86 -2.70 -2.45
CA LEU A 27 -11.79 -2.78 -1.45
C LEU A 27 -12.05 -3.91 -0.44
N LEU A 28 -13.30 -4.37 -0.30
CA LEU A 28 -13.71 -5.41 0.64
C LEU A 28 -13.89 -6.75 -0.07
N TRP A 29 -13.19 -7.76 0.42
CA TRP A 29 -13.21 -9.13 -0.08
C TRP A 29 -13.54 -10.11 1.04
N LYS A 30 -14.44 -11.05 0.77
CA LYS A 30 -14.81 -12.13 1.70
C LYS A 30 -14.08 -13.42 1.31
N ILE A 31 -13.38 -14.00 2.28
CA ILE A 31 -12.72 -15.31 2.18
C ILE A 31 -13.63 -16.34 2.84
N SER A 32 -14.11 -17.31 2.05
CA SER A 32 -14.95 -18.43 2.53
C SER A 32 -14.76 -19.65 1.62
N GLY A 33 -15.15 -20.84 2.10
CA GLY A 33 -14.97 -22.07 1.33
C GLY A 33 -15.14 -23.33 2.15
N LYS A 34 -14.84 -24.48 1.53
CA LYS A 34 -14.96 -25.80 2.16
C LYS A 34 -14.06 -25.89 3.40
N GLY A 35 -14.65 -26.21 4.56
CA GLY A 35 -13.93 -26.32 5.83
C GLY A 35 -13.70 -25.00 6.57
N ILE A 36 -14.14 -23.87 6.03
CA ILE A 36 -14.13 -22.57 6.73
C ILE A 36 -15.48 -22.41 7.44
N GLU A 37 -15.49 -22.52 8.77
CA GLU A 37 -16.71 -22.41 9.58
C GLU A 37 -17.21 -20.96 9.71
N GLN A 38 -16.29 -19.99 9.75
CA GLN A 38 -16.59 -18.56 9.78
C GLN A 38 -15.74 -17.83 8.73
N PRO A 39 -16.33 -16.93 7.94
CA PRO A 39 -15.59 -16.22 6.90
C PRO A 39 -14.58 -15.24 7.51
N SER A 40 -13.51 -14.99 6.77
CA SER A 40 -12.59 -13.88 7.01
C SER A 40 -12.78 -12.80 5.96
N TYR A 41 -12.34 -11.58 6.24
CA TYR A 41 -12.47 -10.45 5.32
C TYR A 41 -11.12 -9.77 5.15
N VAL A 42 -10.85 -9.31 3.93
CA VAL A 42 -9.70 -8.46 3.61
C VAL A 42 -10.24 -7.14 3.09
N TYR A 43 -9.82 -6.06 3.72
CA TYR A 43 -10.18 -4.71 3.32
C TYR A 43 -8.92 -3.92 2.98
N GLY A 44 -8.87 -3.36 1.78
CA GLY A 44 -7.79 -2.45 1.37
C GLY A 44 -8.02 -1.05 1.94
N THR A 45 -7.00 -0.48 2.59
CA THR A 45 -7.03 0.88 3.16
C THR A 45 -6.13 1.82 2.37
N PHE A 46 -6.21 3.11 2.73
CA PHE A 46 -5.21 4.11 2.38
C PHE A 46 -4.58 4.63 3.67
N HIS A 47 -3.25 4.73 3.69
CA HIS A 47 -2.53 5.25 4.86
C HIS A 47 -2.69 6.76 5.05
N LEU A 48 -2.96 7.51 3.98
CA LEU A 48 -3.12 8.97 4.02
C LEU A 48 -4.22 9.37 3.04
N LEU A 49 -5.26 10.03 3.54
CA LEU A 49 -6.35 10.63 2.76
C LEU A 49 -6.66 12.03 3.28
N CYS A 50 -7.22 12.88 2.45
CA CYS A 50 -7.89 14.08 2.96
C CYS A 50 -9.18 13.65 3.70
N ALA A 51 -9.55 14.39 4.75
CA ALA A 51 -10.72 14.07 5.56
C ALA A 51 -12.03 14.02 4.73
N GLU A 52 -12.12 14.82 3.67
CA GLU A 52 -13.25 14.83 2.73
C GLU A 52 -13.37 13.55 1.88
N ASP A 53 -12.27 12.83 1.67
CA ASP A 53 -12.22 11.57 0.93
C ASP A 53 -12.32 10.34 1.83
N PHE A 54 -12.24 10.55 3.15
CA PHE A 54 -12.33 9.46 4.12
C PHE A 54 -13.77 9.00 4.27
N VAL A 55 -14.01 7.71 3.99
CA VAL A 55 -15.33 7.09 4.12
C VAL A 55 -15.17 5.74 4.80
N LEU A 56 -15.80 5.55 5.95
CA LEU A 56 -15.90 4.25 6.60
C LEU A 56 -17.30 3.67 6.32
N PRO A 57 -17.45 2.73 5.35
CA PRO A 57 -18.78 2.26 4.97
C PRO A 57 -19.45 1.48 6.10
N ASP A 58 -20.77 1.63 6.28
CA ASP A 58 -21.55 0.93 7.32
C ASP A 58 -21.36 -0.59 7.29
N THR A 59 -21.15 -1.16 6.09
CA THR A 59 -20.84 -2.58 5.94
C THR A 59 -19.53 -2.96 6.63
N LEU A 60 -18.49 -2.13 6.49
CA LEU A 60 -17.21 -2.35 7.15
C LEU A 60 -17.34 -2.17 8.67
N VAL A 61 -18.02 -1.12 9.13
CA VAL A 61 -18.30 -0.89 10.56
C VAL A 61 -18.99 -2.10 11.18
N THR A 62 -20.02 -2.63 10.51
CA THR A 62 -20.73 -3.83 10.95
C THR A 62 -19.82 -5.06 11.02
N LEU A 63 -18.96 -5.25 10.01
CA LEU A 63 -18.00 -6.35 10.00
C LEU A 63 -16.97 -6.23 11.12
N LEU A 64 -16.48 -5.02 11.41
CA LEU A 64 -15.56 -4.76 12.52
C LEU A 64 -16.18 -5.13 13.87
N HIS A 65 -17.46 -4.79 14.10
CA HIS A 65 -18.16 -5.13 15.35
C HIS A 65 -18.49 -6.62 15.51
N THR A 66 -18.60 -7.36 14.40
CA THR A 66 -18.98 -8.79 14.42
C THR A 66 -17.79 -9.73 14.28
N THR A 67 -16.64 -9.20 13.86
CA THR A 67 -15.39 -9.95 13.75
C THR A 67 -14.77 -10.15 15.13
N LYS A 68 -14.23 -11.35 15.36
CA LYS A 68 -13.61 -11.70 16.65
C LYS A 68 -12.23 -11.07 16.83
N GLN A 69 -11.51 -10.83 15.73
CA GLN A 69 -10.13 -10.34 15.75
C GLN A 69 -9.82 -9.57 14.47
N VAL A 70 -9.22 -8.39 14.61
CA VAL A 70 -8.71 -7.58 13.50
C VAL A 70 -7.19 -7.74 13.45
N TYR A 71 -6.64 -7.81 12.23
CA TYR A 71 -5.21 -7.83 11.95
C TYR A 71 -4.87 -6.71 10.98
N PHE A 72 -3.82 -5.96 11.29
CA PHE A 72 -3.28 -4.90 10.44
C PHE A 72 -1.96 -5.34 9.81
N GLU A 73 -1.48 -4.59 8.82
CA GLU A 73 -0.18 -4.80 8.17
C GLU A 73 0.99 -4.66 9.16
N LEU A 74 0.80 -3.85 10.19
CA LEU A 74 1.77 -3.56 11.23
C LEU A 74 1.19 -3.88 12.61
N LYS A 75 2.10 -4.22 13.52
CA LYS A 75 1.78 -4.40 14.94
C LYS A 75 1.71 -3.02 15.62
N LEU A 76 0.59 -2.33 15.46
CA LEU A 76 0.41 -0.94 15.95
C LEU A 76 0.39 -0.82 17.48
N ASP A 77 0.15 -1.93 18.19
CA ASP A 77 0.20 -2.01 19.66
C ASP A 77 1.62 -2.26 20.21
N ASP A 78 2.65 -2.33 19.36
CA ASP A 78 4.04 -2.43 19.79
C ASP A 78 4.57 -1.07 20.25
N ALA A 79 4.77 -0.92 21.56
CA ALA A 79 5.31 0.30 22.18
C ALA A 79 6.69 0.73 21.62
N LEU A 80 7.43 -0.18 20.96
CA LEU A 80 8.75 0.09 20.38
C LEU A 80 8.72 0.33 18.87
N ILE A 81 7.54 0.37 18.23
CA ILE A 81 7.43 0.47 16.77
C ILE A 81 8.18 1.69 16.21
N ASN A 82 8.03 2.86 16.86
CA ASN A 82 8.72 4.09 16.45
C ASN A 82 10.25 3.96 16.57
N THR A 83 10.74 3.38 17.67
CA THR A 83 12.18 3.16 17.88
C THR A 83 12.75 2.24 16.82
N LYS A 84 12.07 1.11 16.54
CA LYS A 84 12.47 0.16 15.51
C LYS A 84 12.48 0.80 14.12
N MET A 85 11.47 1.61 13.80
CA MET A 85 11.43 2.36 12.55
C MET A 85 12.63 3.30 12.42
N MET A 86 12.90 4.12 13.44
CA MET A 86 14.01 5.08 13.45
C MET A 86 15.39 4.43 13.31
N GLN A 87 15.57 3.19 13.79
CA GLN A 87 16.79 2.42 13.58
C GLN A 87 17.01 2.01 12.11
N HIS A 88 15.95 1.99 11.30
CA HIS A 88 15.97 1.48 9.92
C HIS A 88 15.69 2.53 8.83
N ILE A 89 15.50 3.81 9.17
CA ILE A 89 15.22 4.86 8.18
C ILE A 89 16.44 5.21 7.30
N LYS A 90 17.65 5.06 7.84
CA LYS A 90 18.89 5.40 7.13
C LYS A 90 19.24 4.32 6.09
N MET A 91 19.93 4.74 5.03
CA MET A 91 20.57 3.81 4.11
C MET A 91 21.67 3.02 4.81
N ASN A 92 21.95 1.82 4.30
CA ASN A 92 23.00 0.96 4.85
C ASN A 92 24.37 1.59 4.63
N ASP A 93 25.32 1.29 5.51
CA ASP A 93 26.72 1.71 5.41
C ASP A 93 26.94 3.23 5.28
N SER A 94 25.96 4.03 5.72
CA SER A 94 25.99 5.50 5.66
C SER A 94 26.05 6.08 4.24
N HIS A 95 25.63 5.32 3.21
CA HIS A 95 25.49 5.86 1.86
C HIS A 95 24.54 7.06 1.81
N GLU A 96 24.76 7.94 0.84
CA GLU A 96 23.93 9.11 0.55
C GLU A 96 23.25 9.03 -0.81
N LEU A 97 22.12 9.73 -0.97
CA LEU A 97 21.35 9.68 -2.21
C LEU A 97 22.18 10.08 -3.44
N LYS A 98 23.13 11.01 -3.27
CA LYS A 98 24.05 11.49 -4.33
C LYS A 98 24.89 10.38 -4.96
N GLU A 99 25.03 9.23 -4.30
CA GLU A 99 25.77 8.07 -4.80
C GLU A 99 24.93 7.21 -5.75
N TYR A 100 23.60 7.35 -5.72
CA TYR A 100 22.66 6.54 -6.50
C TYR A 100 22.03 7.27 -7.69
N ILE A 101 22.19 8.60 -7.78
CA ILE A 101 21.60 9.43 -8.83
C ILE A 101 22.61 10.45 -9.36
N SER A 102 22.40 10.95 -10.58
CA SER A 102 23.24 12.01 -11.14
C SER A 102 23.18 13.28 -10.28
N LYS A 103 24.23 14.10 -10.37
CA LYS A 103 24.27 15.40 -9.68
C LYS A 103 23.05 16.28 -10.02
N GLU A 104 22.66 16.30 -11.29
CA GLU A 104 21.48 17.06 -11.75
C GLU A 104 20.19 16.59 -11.06
N ASN A 105 19.98 15.27 -10.97
CA ASN A 105 18.82 14.71 -10.28
C ASN A 105 18.87 14.97 -8.78
N TYR A 106 20.05 14.89 -8.17
CA TYR A 106 20.23 15.21 -6.75
C TYR A 106 19.86 16.66 -6.45
N ASP A 107 20.38 17.61 -7.24
CA ASP A 107 20.09 19.04 -7.09
C ASP A 107 18.60 19.32 -7.27
N SER A 108 17.95 18.66 -8.25
CA SER A 108 16.51 18.75 -8.48
C SER A 108 15.68 18.24 -7.30
N VAL A 109 15.99 17.04 -6.79
CA VAL A 109 15.31 16.45 -5.62
C VAL A 109 15.49 17.34 -4.39
N ALA A 110 16.71 17.80 -4.13
CA ALA A 110 17.00 18.69 -3.00
C ALA A 110 16.17 19.98 -3.07
N ALA A 111 16.09 20.60 -4.25
CA ALA A 111 15.33 21.82 -4.45
C ALA A 111 13.81 21.61 -4.29
N ILE A 112 13.27 20.51 -4.83
CA ILE A 112 11.85 20.17 -4.68
C ILE A 112 11.52 19.88 -3.21
N PHE A 113 12.34 19.07 -2.56
CA PHE A 113 12.15 18.70 -1.16
C PHE A 113 12.11 19.94 -0.28
N GLN A 114 13.15 20.78 -0.36
CA GLN A 114 13.24 21.98 0.46
C GLN A 114 12.07 22.95 0.21
N ARG A 115 11.64 23.12 -1.05
CA ARG A 115 10.51 23.99 -1.39
C ARG A 115 9.19 23.49 -0.80
N LYS A 116 8.98 22.17 -0.79
CA LYS A 116 7.71 21.55 -0.38
C LYS A 116 7.65 21.32 1.13
N SER A 117 8.70 20.74 1.72
CA SER A 117 8.75 20.40 3.14
C SER A 117 9.23 21.54 4.04
N GLN A 118 9.89 22.56 3.48
CA GLN A 118 10.57 23.64 4.22
C GLN A 118 11.74 23.13 5.11
N LEU A 119 12.17 21.88 4.91
CA LEU A 119 13.30 21.29 5.63
C LEU A 119 14.56 21.27 4.76
N PRO A 120 15.76 21.51 5.34
CA PRO A 120 17.02 21.34 4.63
C PRO A 120 17.23 19.88 4.17
N PHE A 121 17.53 19.68 2.89
CA PHE A 121 17.68 18.35 2.31
C PHE A 121 18.83 17.52 2.91
N ASN A 122 19.88 18.19 3.41
CA ASN A 122 21.01 17.54 4.08
C ASN A 122 20.62 16.81 5.38
N LEU A 123 19.47 17.13 5.98
CA LEU A 123 18.97 16.38 7.14
C LEU A 123 18.48 14.97 6.77
N VAL A 124 18.12 14.76 5.49
CA VAL A 124 17.50 13.53 5.00
C VAL A 124 18.30 12.87 3.87
N SER A 125 19.47 13.41 3.50
CA SER A 125 20.29 12.89 2.38
C SER A 125 20.78 11.45 2.58
N GLN A 126 20.86 11.01 3.83
CA GLN A 126 21.22 9.65 4.25
C GLN A 126 20.01 8.74 4.48
N TYR A 127 18.79 9.25 4.34
CA TYR A 127 17.58 8.45 4.53
C TYR A 127 17.27 7.65 3.27
N LYS A 128 16.61 6.51 3.44
CA LYS A 128 16.13 5.71 2.31
C LYS A 128 15.18 6.55 1.44
N PRO A 129 15.22 6.42 0.10
CA PRO A 129 14.37 7.21 -0.80
C PRO A 129 12.87 7.16 -0.45
N PHE A 130 12.39 6.00 0.02
CA PHE A 130 11.01 5.85 0.49
C PHE A 130 10.66 6.83 1.62
N ILE A 131 11.55 7.04 2.59
CA ILE A 131 11.34 7.97 3.71
C ILE A 131 11.35 9.40 3.19
N VAL A 132 12.31 9.75 2.33
CA VAL A 132 12.42 11.10 1.75
C VAL A 132 11.14 11.48 0.99
N SER A 133 10.63 10.59 0.15
CA SER A 133 9.38 10.81 -0.58
C SER A 133 8.17 10.90 0.35
N SER A 134 8.12 10.06 1.39
CA SER A 134 6.97 10.04 2.32
C SER A 134 6.81 11.33 3.10
N LEU A 135 7.91 12.02 3.42
CA LEU A 135 7.89 13.34 4.07
C LEU A 135 7.24 14.44 3.20
N LEU A 136 7.09 14.22 1.90
CA LEU A 136 6.43 15.16 0.99
C LEU A 136 4.92 14.94 0.91
N TYR A 137 4.40 13.76 1.26
CA TYR A 137 2.98 13.44 1.08
C TYR A 137 2.01 14.44 1.73
N PRO A 138 2.21 14.92 2.98
CA PRO A 138 1.29 15.91 3.56
C PRO A 138 1.20 17.20 2.73
N THR A 139 2.34 17.67 2.20
CA THR A 139 2.41 18.89 1.40
C THR A 139 1.89 18.69 -0.03
N MET A 140 1.91 17.44 -0.53
CA MET A 140 1.39 17.07 -1.84
C MET A 140 -0.12 16.89 -1.82
N LEU A 141 -0.68 16.36 -0.73
CA LEU A 141 -2.12 16.20 -0.55
C LEU A 141 -2.83 17.54 -0.37
N GLY A 142 -2.16 18.56 0.17
CA GLY A 142 -2.75 19.90 0.35
C GLY A 142 -3.77 20.00 1.49
N CYS A 143 -3.84 18.97 2.33
CA CYS A 143 -4.74 18.86 3.48
C CYS A 143 -3.98 18.23 4.66
N THR A 144 -4.55 18.29 5.88
CA THR A 144 -4.08 17.46 6.99
C THR A 144 -4.59 16.03 6.76
N PRO A 145 -3.71 15.04 6.55
CA PRO A 145 -4.16 13.70 6.21
C PRO A 145 -4.73 12.96 7.43
N VAL A 146 -5.71 12.11 7.17
CA VAL A 146 -6.27 11.09 8.08
C VAL A 146 -5.89 9.70 7.57
N SER A 147 -5.97 8.69 8.44
CA SER A 147 -5.63 7.30 8.12
C SER A 147 -6.66 6.33 8.69
N TYR A 148 -6.93 5.22 8.01
CA TYR A 148 -7.88 4.21 8.50
C TYR A 148 -7.37 3.52 9.77
N GLU A 149 -6.05 3.36 9.90
CA GLU A 149 -5.40 2.69 11.02
C GLU A 149 -5.60 3.42 12.36
N ASN A 150 -5.95 4.71 12.34
CA ASN A 150 -6.24 5.48 13.54
C ASN A 150 -7.74 5.49 13.90
N GLU A 151 -8.61 5.15 12.95
CA GLU A 151 -10.07 5.28 13.05
C GLU A 151 -10.79 3.92 13.24
N ILE A 152 -10.09 2.80 13.03
CA ILE A 152 -10.56 1.41 13.21
C ILE A 152 -10.02 0.85 14.53
#